data_AF-A0A0K1P7A2-F1
#
_entry.id   AF-A0A0K1P7A2-F1
#
_cell.length_a   1.000
_cell.length_b   1.000
_cell.length_c   1.000
_cell.angle_alpha   90.00
_cell.angle_beta   90.00
_cell.angle_gamma   90.00
#
_symmetry.space_group_name_H-M   'P 1'
#
loop_
_entity.id
_entity.type
_entity.pdbx_description
1 polymer ?
#
loop_
_entity_poly.entity_id
_entity_poly.type
_entity_poly.pdbx_seq_one_letter_code
_entity_poly.pdbx_strand_id
1 'polypeptide(L)' 'MAFTFDEDIDYIFTFCKICWDYKKFLFDNPISFETQSSSVGICVNCNKQQNINLYEVKDYYLNLNNNNN' A
#
# COMPACT_ATOMS: atom_id res chain seq x y z
N MET A 1 -14.64 -9.01 7.59
CA MET A 1 -14.62 -8.79 6.13
C MET A 1 -13.27 -9.30 5.65
N ALA A 2 -13.24 -10.35 4.83
CA ALA A 2 -11.99 -10.92 4.35
C ALA A 2 -11.36 -9.99 3.30
N PHE A 3 -10.16 -9.48 3.56
CA PHE A 3 -9.35 -8.79 2.56
C PHE A 3 -8.80 -9.85 1.58
N THR A 4 -9.48 -10.04 0.45
CA THR A 4 -8.99 -10.81 -0.69
C THR A 4 -7.99 -9.96 -1.46
N PHE A 5 -6.72 -10.36 -1.45
CA PHE A 5 -5.63 -9.74 -2.21
C PHE A 5 -5.62 -10.16 -3.71
N ASP A 6 -6.72 -10.75 -4.20
CA ASP A 6 -6.84 -11.31 -5.56
C ASP A 6 -7.14 -10.26 -6.64
N GLU A 7 -7.46 -9.04 -6.26
CA GLU A 7 -7.73 -7.96 -7.20
C GLU A 7 -6.53 -7.02 -7.27
N ASP A 8 -6.08 -6.73 -8.49
CA ASP A 8 -5.12 -5.69 -8.83
C ASP A 8 -5.36 -4.44 -7.99
N ILE A 9 -4.50 -4.21 -6.99
CA ILE A 9 -4.70 -3.13 -6.03
C ILE A 9 -4.10 -1.85 -6.62
N ASP A 10 -4.93 -0.99 -7.23
CA ASP A 10 -4.45 0.27 -7.82
C ASP A 10 -4.03 1.31 -6.77
N TYR A 11 -4.28 1.05 -5.48
CA TYR A 11 -3.96 1.98 -4.41
C TYR A 11 -3.70 1.33 -3.05
N ILE A 12 -2.82 1.94 -2.25
CA ILE A 12 -2.61 1.56 -0.84
C ILE A 12 -2.63 2.77 0.07
N PHE A 13 -3.03 2.57 1.32
CA PHE A 13 -2.74 3.51 2.39
C PHE A 13 -1.41 3.15 3.04
N THR A 14 -0.49 4.11 3.07
CA THR A 14 0.80 3.97 3.75
C THR A 14 1.31 5.33 4.21
N PHE A 15 2.35 5.33 5.04
CA PHE A 15 2.94 6.54 5.55
C PHE A 15 3.72 7.29 4.46
N CYS A 16 3.33 8.54 4.22
CA CYS A 16 4.04 9.42 3.31
C CYS A 16 5.13 10.18 4.06
N LYS A 17 6.40 9.97 3.70
CA LYS A 17 7.54 10.65 4.34
C LYS A 17 7.55 12.16 4.10
N ILE A 18 6.93 12.60 3.00
CA ILE A 18 6.84 14.03 2.64
C ILE A 18 5.73 14.73 3.41
N CYS A 19 4.55 14.08 3.54
CA CYS A 19 3.44 14.65 4.28
C CYS A 19 3.54 14.41 5.80
N TRP A 20 4.38 13.47 6.21
CA TRP A 20 4.51 13.01 7.59
C TRP A 20 3.20 12.47 8.18
N ASP A 21 2.40 11.82 7.33
CA ASP A 21 1.06 11.32 7.66
C ASP A 21 0.70 10.10 6.80
N TYR A 22 -0.26 9.29 7.26
CA TYR A 22 -0.81 8.17 6.49
C TYR A 22 -1.71 8.69 5.38
N LYS A 23 -1.31 8.45 4.13
CA LYS A 23 -2.02 8.94 2.94
C LYS A 23 -2.24 7.81 1.94
N LYS A 24 -3.18 8.05 1.02
CA LYS A 24 -3.43 7.18 -0.12
C LYS A 24 -2.32 7.37 -1.16
N PHE A 25 -1.80 6.27 -1.65
CA PHE A 25 -0.88 6.20 -2.78
C PHE A 25 -1.57 5.47 -3.92
N LEU A 26 -1.44 6.04 -5.13
CA LEU A 26 -1.90 5.43 -6.38
C LEU A 26 -0.71 4.82 -7.10
N PHE A 27 -0.92 3.70 -7.78
CA PHE A 27 0.07 3.09 -8.65
C PHE A 27 -0.36 3.21 -10.09
N ASP A 28 0.58 3.55 -10.97
CA ASP A 28 0.31 3.62 -12.42
C ASP A 28 0.09 2.23 -13.03
N ASN A 29 0.68 1.19 -12.41
CA ASN A 29 0.47 -0.21 -12.77
C ASN A 29 -0.11 -0.96 -11.57
N PRO A 30 -0.99 -1.94 -11.80
CA PRO A 30 -1.53 -2.74 -10.73
C PRO A 30 -0.41 -3.47 -9.98
N ILE A 31 -0.45 -3.37 -8.66
CA ILE A 31 0.54 -4.02 -7.78
C ILE A 31 0.05 -5.40 -7.35
N SER A 32 0.95 -6.38 -7.42
CA SER A 32 0.71 -7.72 -6.92
C SER A 32 1.64 -8.00 -5.75
N PHE A 33 1.06 -8.21 -4.57
CA PHE A 33 1.78 -8.49 -3.32
C PHE A 33 2.50 -9.85 -3.31
N GLU A 34 2.22 -10.71 -4.29
CA GLU A 34 2.85 -12.03 -4.42
C GLU A 34 4.09 -12.00 -5.31
N THR A 35 4.11 -11.13 -6.30
CA THR A 35 5.17 -11.09 -7.33
C THR A 35 6.14 -9.93 -7.16
N GLN A 36 5.73 -8.84 -6.49
CA GLN A 36 6.53 -7.63 -6.32
C GLN A 36 6.88 -7.39 -4.85
N SER A 37 8.16 -7.14 -4.57
CA SER A 37 8.65 -6.79 -3.24
C SER A 37 8.49 -5.30 -2.92
N SER A 38 8.58 -4.44 -3.94
CA SER A 38 8.42 -2.99 -3.81
C SER A 38 7.86 -2.40 -5.08
N SER A 39 7.10 -1.33 -4.95
CA SER A 39 6.54 -0.58 -6.08
C SER A 39 6.55 0.91 -5.80
N VAL A 40 6.62 1.71 -6.86
CA VAL A 40 6.62 3.16 -6.77
C VAL A 40 5.17 3.66 -6.83
N GLY A 41 4.70 4.21 -5.72
CA GLY A 41 3.37 4.83 -5.62
C GLY A 41 3.47 6.35 -5.62
N ILE A 42 2.43 7.01 -6.11
CA ILE A 42 2.26 8.47 -6.09
C ILE A 42 1.30 8.84 -4.96
N CYS A 43 1.77 9.67 -4.01
CA CYS A 43 0.92 10.19 -2.95
C CYS A 43 -0.11 11.17 -3.52
N VAL A 44 -1.40 10.96 -3.26
CA VAL A 44 -2.47 11.85 -3.76
C VAL A 44 -2.45 13.25 -3.14
N ASN A 45 -1.73 13.44 -2.03
CA ASN A 45 -1.71 14.71 -1.30
C ASN A 45 -0.53 15.61 -1.71
N CYS A 46 0.66 15.04 -1.91
CA CYS A 46 1.85 15.81 -2.29
C CYS A 46 2.31 15.58 -3.73
N ASN A 47 1.65 14.67 -4.47
CA ASN A 47 2.03 14.23 -5.82
C ASN A 47 3.50 13.84 -5.95
N LYS A 48 4.09 13.34 -4.86
CA LYS A 48 5.45 12.81 -4.85
C LYS A 48 5.42 11.29 -4.95
N GLN A 49 6.31 10.78 -5.79
CA GLN A 49 6.61 9.37 -5.89
C GLN A 49 7.37 8.92 -4.65
N GLN A 50 6.99 7.77 -4.10
CA GLN A 50 7.68 7.11 -3.01
C GLN A 50 7.82 5.64 -3.35
N ASN A 51 9.00 5.07 -3.10
CA ASN A 51 9.17 3.62 -3.14
C ASN A 51 8.50 3.02 -1.91
N ILE A 52 7.54 2.13 -2.13
CA ILE A 52 6.75 1.49 -1.07
C ILE A 52 7.07 0.01 -1.07
N ASN A 53 7.50 -0.47 0.10
CA ASN A 53 7.76 -1.88 0.35
C ASN A 53 6.44 -2.61 0.54
N LEU A 54 6.06 -3.45 -0.42
CA LEU A 54 4.79 -4.16 -0.42
C LEU A 54 4.75 -5.23 0.68
N TYR A 55 5.91 -5.75 1.10
CA TYR A 55 6.00 -6.73 2.19
C TYR A 55 5.56 -6.13 3.52
N GLU A 56 6.08 -4.96 3.88
CA GLU A 56 5.69 -4.25 5.11
C GLU A 56 4.22 -3.85 5.10
N VAL A 57 3.73 -3.44 3.94
CA VAL A 57 2.32 -3.08 3.75
C VAL A 57 1.42 -4.30 3.93
N LYS A 58 1.77 -5.45 3.34
CA LYS A 58 1.06 -6.71 3.50
C LYS A 58 1.02 -7.15 4.96
N ASP A 59 2.16 -7.11 5.65
CA ASP A 59 2.28 -7.48 7.06
C ASP A 59 1.40 -6.57 7.94
N TYR A 60 1.41 -5.25 7.67
CA TYR A 60 0.54 -4.29 8.35
C TYR A 60 -0.95 -4.60 8.16
N TYR A 61 -1.40 -4.86 6.93
CA TYR A 61 -2.81 -5.21 6.66
C TYR A 61 -3.20 -6.57 7.25
N LEU A 62 -2.31 -7.57 7.22
CA LEU A 62 -2.54 -8.86 7.87
C LEU A 62 -2.68 -8.73 9.39
N ASN A 63 -1.82 -7.94 10.03
CA ASN A 63 -1.87 -7.69 11.46
C ASN A 63 -3.12 -6.90 11.86
N LEU A 64 -3.56 -5.94 11.05
CA LEU A 64 -4.84 -5.25 11.25
C LEU A 64 -6.03 -6.21 11.14
N ASN A 65 -6.00 -7.13 10.19
CA ASN A 65 -7.07 -8.10 9.99
C ASN A 65 -7.15 -9.11 11.15
N ASN A 66 -6.00 -9.57 11.67
CA ASN A 66 -5.93 -10.47 12.82
C ASN A 66 -6.34 -9.81 14.14
N ASN A 67 -6.08 -8.51 14.33
CA ASN A 67 -6.46 -7.79 15.54
C ASN A 67 -7.92 -7.30 15.55
N ASN A 68 -8.67 -7.51 14.46
CA ASN A 68 -10.09 -7.14 14.35
C ASN A 68 -11.04 -8.33 14.60
N ASN A 69 -10.52 -9.44 15.14
CA ASN A 69 -11.29 -10.67 15.41
C ASN A 69 -11.40 -10.97 16.90
#